data_AF-A0A523ST59-F1
#
_entry.id   AF-A0A523ST59-F1
#
_cell.length_a   1.000
_cell.length_b   1.000
_cell.length_c   1.000
_cell.angle_alpha   90.00
_cell.angle_beta   90.00
_cell.angle_gamma   90.00
#
_symmetry.space_group_name_H-M   'P 1'
#
loop_
_entity.id
_entity.type
_entity.pdbx_description
1 polymer ?
#
loop_
_entity_poly.entity_id
_entity_poly.type
_entity_poly.pdbx_seq_one_letter_code
_entity_poly.pdbx_strand_id
1 'polypeptide(L)'
;MHGNFLTYIDLDGSYVDILIYAAPEVPIAERLSVYTEANLHMNYQNNETATSFEIWPGVCWYPTDWLSINAALGIPSTLDYLTPDVAVYVNF
;
A
#
# COMPACT_ATOMS: atom_id res chain seq x y z
N MET A 1 15.61 -5.43 6.55
CA MET A 1 14.14 -5.37 6.60
C MET A 1 13.79 -3.90 6.77
N HIS A 2 13.37 -3.26 5.69
CA HIS A 2 12.80 -1.91 5.74
C HIS A 2 11.29 -2.09 5.83
N GLY A 3 10.66 -1.36 6.73
CA GLY A 3 9.21 -1.33 6.90
C GLY A 3 8.80 0.12 6.85
N ASN A 4 8.17 0.52 5.75
CA ASN A 4 7.58 1.84 5.65
C ASN A 4 6.23 1.79 6.38
N PHE A 5 6.07 2.65 7.39
CA PHE A 5 4.83 2.83 8.12
C PHE A 5 4.32 4.23 7.84
N LEU A 6 3.16 4.32 7.17
CA LEU A 6 2.50 5.59 6.88
C LEU A 6 1.12 5.57 7.52
N THR A 7 0.77 6.67 8.19
CA THR A 7 -0.60 6.94 8.64
C THR A 7 -1.04 8.26 8.05
N TYR A 8 -2.06 8.22 7.19
CA TYR A 8 -2.75 9.42 6.70
C TYR A 8 -4.05 9.59 7.50
N ILE A 9 -4.31 10.81 7.99
CA ILE A 9 -5.56 11.16 8.67
C ILE A 9 -6.07 12.46 8.07
N ASP A 10 -7.16 12.39 7.31
CA ASP A 10 -7.89 13.57 6.84
C ASP A 10 -9.11 13.82 7.73
N LEU A 11 -9.31 15.05 8.16
CA LEU A 11 -10.36 15.44 9.10
C LEU A 11 -11.05 16.70 8.60
N ASP A 12 -12.17 16.54 7.89
CA ASP A 12 -13.03 17.67 7.50
C ASP A 12 -14.47 17.46 7.97
N GLY A 13 -14.66 17.35 9.30
CA GLY A 13 -15.92 17.45 10.07
C GLY A 13 -17.05 16.45 9.76
N SER A 14 -17.05 15.87 8.57
CA SER A 14 -18.04 15.03 7.90
C SER A 14 -17.40 13.77 7.31
N TYR A 15 -16.07 13.73 7.31
CA TYR A 15 -15.23 12.71 6.68
C TYR A 15 -13.97 12.47 7.52
N VAL A 16 -13.67 11.20 7.80
CA VAL A 16 -12.39 10.75 8.38
C VAL A 16 -11.86 9.61 7.52
N ASP A 17 -10.64 9.73 7.02
CA ASP A 17 -9.97 8.66 6.29
C ASP A 17 -8.65 8.32 6.97
N ILE A 18 -8.50 7.06 7.37
CA ILE A 18 -7.30 6.52 8.01
C ILE A 18 -6.75 5.43 7.11
N LEU A 19 -5.54 5.66 6.58
CA LEU A 19 -4.77 4.63 5.90
C LEU A 19 -3.61 4.19 6.79
N ILE A 20 -3.55 2.92 7.15
CA ILE A 20 -2.38 2.30 7.78
C ILE A 20 -1.69 1.42 6.73
N TYR A 21 -0.43 1.74 6.45
CA TYR A 21 0.40 1.06 5.46
C TYR A 21 1.57 0.36 6.14
N ALA A 22 1.84 -0.89 5.76
CA ALA A 22 3.06 -1.59 6.13
C ALA A 22 3.59 -2.41 4.96
N ALA A 23 4.85 -2.21 4.56
CA ALA A 23 5.48 -2.97 3.47
C ALA A 23 6.81 -3.60 3.89
N PRO A 24 6.81 -4.81 4.46
CA PRO A 24 8.02 -5.60 4.63
C PRO A 24 8.67 -5.93 3.28
N GLU A 25 9.96 -5.66 3.18
CA GLU A 25 10.77 -5.89 1.98
C GLU A 25 11.87 -6.95 2.22
N VAL A 26 12.07 -7.83 1.23
CA VAL A 26 13.09 -8.88 1.19
C VAL A 26 13.94 -8.74 -0.09
N PRO A 27 15.24 -8.43 0.03
CA PRO A 27 16.16 -8.43 -1.10
C PRO A 27 16.31 -9.82 -1.73
N ILE A 28 16.24 -9.92 -3.05
CA ILE A 28 16.43 -11.17 -3.81
C ILE A 28 17.61 -11.10 -4.80
N ALA A 29 18.07 -9.90 -5.14
CA ALA A 29 19.29 -9.63 -5.88
C ALA A 29 19.87 -8.26 -5.51
N GLU A 30 21.06 -7.92 -6.01
CA GLU A 30 21.79 -6.68 -5.70
C GLU A 30 20.94 -5.40 -5.84
N ARG A 31 20.01 -5.38 -6.80
CA ARG A 31 19.15 -4.24 -7.11
C ARG A 31 17.68 -4.62 -7.21
N LEU A 32 17.29 -5.76 -6.66
CA LEU A 32 15.94 -6.28 -6.77
C LEU A 32 15.47 -6.83 -5.43
N SER A 33 14.29 -6.44 -5.02
CA SER A 33 13.61 -6.97 -3.85
C SER A 33 12.16 -7.30 -4.15
N VAL A 34 11.58 -8.14 -3.30
CA VAL A 34 10.15 -8.38 -3.25
C VAL A 34 9.60 -7.78 -1.97
N TYR A 35 8.39 -7.25 -2.02
CA TYR A 35 7.71 -6.72 -0.85
C TYR A 35 6.25 -7.15 -0.86
N THR A 36 5.58 -6.94 0.26
CA THR A 36 4.14 -7.10 0.37
C THR A 36 3.61 -5.93 1.16
N GLU A 37 2.75 -5.12 0.54
CA GLU A 37 2.06 -4.05 1.25
C GLU A 37 0.81 -4.61 1.91
N ALA A 38 0.61 -4.24 3.17
CA ALA A 38 -0.63 -4.45 3.90
C ALA A 38 -1.24 -3.07 4.15
N ASN A 39 -2.38 -2.82 3.50
CA ASN A 39 -3.08 -1.55 3.51
C ASN A 39 -4.40 -1.72 4.25
N LEU A 40 -4.58 -0.98 5.34
CA LEU A 40 -5.84 -0.92 6.07
C LEU A 40 -6.43 0.48 5.89
N HIS A 41 -7.55 0.56 5.19
CA HIS A 41 -8.30 1.78 4.96
C HIS A 41 -9.51 1.79 5.87
N MET A 42 -9.67 2.84 6.68
CA MET A 42 -10.86 3.10 7.47
C MET A 42 -11.43 4.43 7.06
N ASN A 43 -12.65 4.39 6.52
CA ASN A 43 -13.38 5.56 6.08
C ASN A 43 -14.61 5.75 6.97
N TYR A 44 -14.80 6.97 7.46
CA TYR A 44 -16.03 7.37 8.14
C TYR A 44 -16.63 8.57 7.40
N GLN A 45 -17.81 8.38 6.82
CA GLN A 45 -18.53 9.41 6.09
C GLN A 45 -20.03 9.28 6.33
N ASN A 46 -20.75 10.39 6.53
CA ASN A 46 -22.22 10.41 6.67
C ASN A 46 -22.79 9.48 7.77
N ASN A 47 -22.08 9.30 8.89
CA ASN A 47 -22.38 8.32 9.95
C ASN A 47 -22.26 6.84 9.55
N GLU A 48 -21.69 6.55 8.39
CA GLU A 48 -21.36 5.20 7.96
C GLU A 48 -19.85 4.97 8.11
N THR A 49 -19.47 3.74 8.47
CA THR A 49 -18.06 3.33 8.56
C THR A 49 -17.82 2.24 7.51
N ALA A 50 -16.85 2.47 6.64
CA ALA A 50 -16.32 1.45 5.75
C ALA A 50 -14.88 1.10 6.18
N THR A 51 -14.56 -0.18 6.15
CA THR A 51 -13.20 -0.65 6.40
C THR A 51 -12.84 -1.64 5.31
N SER A 52 -11.73 -1.39 4.62
CA SER A 52 -11.15 -2.35 3.68
C SER A 52 -9.73 -2.67 4.09
N PHE A 53 -9.35 -3.92 3.84
CA PHE A 53 -7.99 -4.38 3.99
C PHE A 53 -7.51 -4.83 2.61
N GLU A 54 -6.27 -4.58 2.25
CA GLU A 54 -5.72 -4.98 0.97
C GLU A 54 -4.30 -5.49 1.15
N ILE A 55 -3.95 -6.51 0.36
CA ILE A 55 -2.61 -7.05 0.33
C ILE A 55 -2.08 -6.89 -1.09
N TRP A 56 -0.91 -6.25 -1.20
CA TRP A 56 -0.30 -5.92 -2.47
C TRP A 56 1.11 -6.53 -2.54
N PRO A 57 1.27 -7.78 -3.01
CA PRO A 57 2.59 -8.29 -3.35
C PRO A 57 3.18 -7.47 -4.50
N GLY A 58 4.46 -7.13 -4.36
CA GLY A 58 5.16 -6.32 -5.34
C GLY A 58 6.63 -6.65 -5.48
N VAL A 59 7.21 -6.06 -6.52
CA VAL A 59 8.64 -6.10 -6.83
C VAL A 59 9.17 -4.68 -6.83
N CYS A 60 10.38 -4.52 -6.29
CA CYS A 60 11.08 -3.25 -6.28
C CYS A 60 12.42 -3.42 -6.99
N TRP A 61 12.71 -2.50 -7.90
CA TRP A 61 13.96 -2.41 -8.63
C TRP A 61 14.67 -1.09 -8.31
N TYR A 62 15.96 -1.18 -7.99
CA TYR A 62 16.82 -0.05 -7.66
C TYR A 62 17.79 0.24 -8.81
N PRO A 63 17.39 1.02 -9.83
CA PRO A 63 18.29 1.38 -10.93
C PRO A 63 19.53 2.15 -10.44
N THR A 64 19.40 2.93 -9.37
CA THR A 64 20.47 3.68 -8.71
C THR A 64 20.29 3.61 -7.19
N ASP A 65 21.29 4.08 -6.42
CA ASP A 65 21.25 4.05 -4.95
C ASP A 65 20.23 5.03 -4.33
N TRP A 66 19.65 5.92 -5.13
CA TRP A 66 18.72 6.98 -4.71
C TRP A 66 17.37 6.90 -5.44
N LEU A 67 17.13 5.86 -6.23
CA LEU A 67 15.91 5.72 -7.01
C LEU A 67 15.39 4.29 -6.88
N SER A 68 14.09 4.15 -6.57
CA SER A 68 13.42 2.86 -6.63
C SER A 68 12.17 2.92 -7.50
N ILE A 69 11.96 1.86 -8.27
CA ILE A 69 10.78 1.64 -9.11
C ILE A 69 10.05 0.43 -8.55
N ASN A 70 8.80 0.64 -8.16
CA ASN A 70 8.00 -0.34 -7.45
C ASN A 70 6.78 -0.67 -8.30
N ALA A 71 6.45 -1.96 -8.40
CA ALA A 71 5.23 -2.43 -9.02
C ALA A 71 4.55 -3.44 -8.09
N ALA A 72 3.28 -3.24 -7.78
CA ALA A 72 2.50 -4.14 -6.96
C ALA A 72 1.14 -4.45 -7.59
N LEU A 73 0.61 -5.61 -7.24
CA LEU A 73 -0.70 -6.09 -7.66
C LEU A 73 -1.62 -6.14 -6.44
N GLY A 74 -2.70 -5.38 -6.45
CA GLY A 74 -3.70 -5.40 -5.40
C GLY A 74 -4.49 -6.71 -5.44
N ILE A 75 -4.37 -7.50 -4.37
CA ILE A 75 -5.19 -8.69 -4.18
C ILE A 75 -6.42 -8.30 -3.36
N PRO A 76 -7.63 -8.47 -3.90
CA PRO A 76 -8.87 -8.28 -3.17
C PRO A 76 -8.89 -9.12 -1.89
N SER A 77 -9.13 -8.50 -0.73
CA SER A 77 -9.32 -9.26 0.52
C SER A 77 -10.78 -9.50 0.89
N THR A 78 -11.71 -8.76 0.26
CA THR A 78 -13.15 -8.86 0.48
C THR A 78 -13.89 -9.28 -0.79
N LEU A 79 -14.96 -10.06 -0.63
CA LEU A 79 -15.79 -10.55 -1.75
C LEU A 79 -16.45 -9.42 -2.57
N ASP A 80 -16.60 -8.23 -1.97
CA ASP A 80 -17.21 -7.07 -2.62
C ASP A 80 -16.23 -6.26 -3.51
N TYR A 81 -14.95 -6.61 -3.49
CA TYR A 81 -13.91 -5.91 -4.24
C TYR A 81 -13.64 -6.64 -5.56
N LEU A 82 -14.24 -6.13 -6.64
CA LEU A 82 -14.38 -6.85 -7.92
C LEU A 82 -13.26 -6.58 -8.94
N THR A 83 -12.24 -5.79 -8.61
CA THR A 83 -11.21 -5.40 -9.58
C THR A 83 -9.82 -5.55 -8.98
N PRO A 84 -8.98 -6.48 -9.47
CA PRO A 84 -7.55 -6.44 -9.18
C PRO A 84 -6.97 -5.14 -9.75
N ASP A 85 -6.17 -4.46 -8.95
CA ASP A 85 -5.58 -3.18 -9.32
C ASP A 85 -4.05 -3.32 -9.44
N VAL A 86 -3.43 -2.42 -10.19
CA VAL A 86 -1.98 -2.42 -10.43
C VAL A 86 -1.45 -1.05 -10.07
N ALA A 87 -0.55 -1.02 -9.09
CA ALA A 87 0.13 0.19 -8.67
C ALA A 87 1.57 0.17 -9.18
N VAL A 88 1.99 1.25 -9.83
CA VAL A 88 3.37 1.49 -10.20
C VAL A 88 3.76 2.87 -9.70
N TYR A 89 4.80 2.93 -8.88
CA TYR A 89 5.26 4.17 -8.27
C TYR A 89 6.79 4.24 -8.19
N VAL A 90 7.29 5.47 -8.14
CA VAL A 90 8.72 5.79 -8.15
C VAL A 90 9.03 6.58 -6.88
N ASN A 91 10.03 6.11 -6.12
CA ASN A 91 10.47 6.75 -4.88
C ASN A 91 11.93 7.23 -5.00
N PHE A 92 12.26 8.33 -4.33
CA PHE A 92 13.58 8.98 -4.29
C PHE A 92 14.15 9.01 -2.88
#